data_AF-A0A1F5VJU0-F1
#
_entry.id   AF-A0A1F5VJU0-F1
#
_cell.length_a   1.000
_cell.length_b   1.000
_cell.length_c   1.000
_cell.angle_alpha   90.00
_cell.angle_beta   90.00
_cell.angle_gamma   90.00
#
_symmetry.space_group_name_H-M   'P 1'
#
loop_
_entity.id
_entity.type
_entity.pdbx_description
1 polymer ?
#
loop_
_entity_poly.entity_id
_entity_poly.type
_entity_poly.pdbx_seq_one_letter_code
_entity_poly.pdbx_strand_id
1 'polypeptide(L)'
;MSEIKQLIEKIRQFRDERDWMQFHDHKNMAISIIIEAAELLEHFQWKEKDEIDEYMARHLDEIEEEIADIAIYLFELADNLKLDLSQAKL
;
A
#
# COMPACT_ATOMS: atom_id res chain seq x y z
N MET A 1 2.83 4.87 -21.81
CA MET A 1 2.09 4.99 -20.54
C MET A 1 3.14 5.03 -19.42
N SER A 2 3.02 5.88 -18.40
CA SER A 2 4.03 5.93 -17.32
C SER A 2 4.00 4.66 -16.47
N GLU A 3 5.11 4.32 -15.81
CA GLU A 3 5.21 3.15 -14.93
C GLU A 3 4.15 3.18 -13.82
N ILE A 4 3.89 4.35 -13.23
CA ILE A 4 2.81 4.55 -12.24
C ILE A 4 1.44 4.17 -12.81
N LYS A 5 1.15 4.56 -14.06
CA LYS A 5 -0.13 4.22 -14.70
C LYS A 5 -0.25 2.73 -15.01
N GLN A 6 0.84 2.06 -15.35
CA GLN A 6 0.86 0.61 -15.52
C GLN A 6 0.62 -0.12 -14.19
N LEU A 7 1.17 0.40 -13.08
CA LEU A 7 0.95 -0.16 -11.76
C LEU A 7 -0.52 0.02 -11.31
N ILE A 8 -1.09 1.21 -11.48
CA ILE A 8 -2.52 1.46 -11.20
C ILE A 8 -3.41 0.50 -12.00
N GLU A 9 -3.10 0.25 -13.28
CA GLU A 9 -3.88 -0.69 -14.09
C GLU A 9 -3.82 -2.12 -13.56
N LYS A 10 -2.64 -2.58 -13.10
CA LYS A 10 -2.51 -3.89 -12.45
C LYS A 10 -3.34 -3.98 -11.17
N ILE A 11 -3.34 -2.93 -10.36
CA ILE A 11 -4.14 -2.85 -9.12
C ILE A 11 -5.63 -2.91 -9.43
N ARG A 12 -6.09 -2.15 -10.44
CA ARG A 12 -7.48 -2.18 -10.89
C ARG A 12 -7.90 -3.57 -11.34
N GLN A 13 -7.08 -4.23 -12.16
CA GLN A 13 -7.34 -5.59 -12.58
C GLN A 13 -7.46 -6.54 -11.38
N PHE A 14 -6.51 -6.48 -10.44
CA PHE A 14 -6.52 -7.31 -9.23
C PHE A 14 -7.79 -7.12 -8.39
N ARG A 15 -8.22 -5.87 -8.19
CA ARG A 15 -9.46 -5.52 -7.47
C ARG A 15 -10.70 -5.99 -8.21
N ASP A 16 -10.78 -5.72 -9.51
CA ASP A 16 -11.97 -5.97 -10.33
C ASP A 16 -12.20 -7.48 -10.53
N GLU A 17 -11.14 -8.28 -10.61
CA GLU A 17 -11.20 -9.76 -10.61
C GLU A 17 -11.87 -10.33 -9.35
N ARG A 18 -11.87 -9.56 -8.25
CA ARG A 18 -12.45 -9.94 -6.94
C ARG A 18 -13.77 -9.23 -6.65
N ASP A 19 -14.26 -8.42 -7.59
CA ASP A 19 -15.44 -7.56 -7.41
C ASP A 19 -15.35 -6.64 -6.18
N TRP A 20 -14.14 -6.20 -5.83
CA TRP A 20 -13.90 -5.45 -4.59
C TRP A 20 -14.23 -3.96 -4.67
N MET A 21 -14.43 -3.42 -5.88
CA MET A 21 -14.74 -1.99 -6.08
C MET A 21 -15.95 -1.51 -5.26
N GLN A 22 -16.91 -2.39 -4.98
CA GLN A 22 -18.08 -2.07 -4.15
C GLN A 22 -17.75 -1.73 -2.69
N PHE A 23 -16.58 -2.13 -2.19
CA PHE A 23 -16.10 -1.87 -0.82
C PHE A 23 -15.07 -0.75 -0.76
N HIS A 24 -14.46 -0.39 -1.90
CA HIS A 24 -13.30 0.51 -2.00
C HIS A 24 -13.73 1.98 -2.18
N ASP A 25 -14.66 2.45 -1.35
CA ASP A 25 -15.01 3.87 -1.29
C ASP A 25 -13.86 4.70 -0.65
N HIS A 26 -13.81 6.01 -0.94
CA HIS A 26 -12.71 6.88 -0.50
C HIS A 26 -12.42 6.82 1.01
N LYS A 27 -13.46 6.68 1.84
CA LYS A 27 -13.34 6.64 3.29
C LYS A 27 -12.79 5.27 3.72
N ASN A 28 -13.29 4.18 3.16
CA ASN A 28 -12.80 2.84 3.48
C ASN A 28 -11.34 2.68 3.06
N MET A 29 -10.95 3.18 1.87
CA MET A 29 -9.57 3.14 1.41
C MET A 29 -8.63 3.91 2.36
N ALA A 30 -9.03 5.11 2.81
CA ALA A 30 -8.25 5.87 3.78
C ALA A 30 -8.10 5.15 5.13
N ILE A 31 -9.12 4.38 5.54
CA ILE A 31 -9.08 3.53 6.72
C ILE A 31 -8.13 2.35 6.50
N SER A 32 -8.21 1.66 5.36
CA SER A 32 -7.32 0.55 5.04
C SER A 32 -5.85 0.98 5.08
N ILE A 33 -5.51 2.13 4.48
CA ILE A 33 -4.13 2.66 4.50
C ILE A 33 -3.58 2.78 5.93
N ILE A 34 -4.38 3.26 6.90
CA ILE A 34 -3.89 3.39 8.28
C ILE A 34 -3.84 2.05 9.01
N ILE A 35 -4.67 1.08 8.63
CA ILE A 35 -4.61 -0.28 9.16
C ILE A 35 -3.30 -0.93 8.72
N GLU A 36 -3.01 -0.98 7.41
CA GLU A 36 -1.79 -1.63 6.92
C GLU A 36 -0.53 -0.85 7.34
N ALA A 37 -0.61 0.46 7.49
CA ALA A 37 0.49 1.24 8.07
C ALA A 37 0.73 0.91 9.55
N ALA A 38 -0.31 0.49 10.29
CA ALA A 38 -0.16 0.00 11.65
C ALA A 38 0.41 -1.42 11.67
N GLU A 39 0.01 -2.30 10.75
CA GLU A 39 0.58 -3.65 10.59
C GLU A 39 2.08 -3.56 10.25
N LEU A 40 2.45 -2.69 9.30
CA LEU A 40 3.85 -2.36 9.02
C LEU A 40 4.59 -1.88 10.28
N LEU A 41 3.98 -1.02 11.10
CA LEU A 41 4.58 -0.51 12.33
C LEU A 41 4.86 -1.63 13.35
N GLU A 42 4.07 -2.73 13.36
CA GLU A 42 4.27 -3.84 14.28
C GLU A 42 5.65 -4.49 14.15
N HIS A 43 6.20 -4.49 12.93
CA HIS A 43 7.56 -4.97 12.65
C HIS A 43 8.66 -4.12 13.32
N PHE A 44 8.40 -2.84 13.60
CA PHE A 44 9.42 -1.89 14.06
C PHE A 44 9.25 -1.45 15.52
N GLN A 45 8.02 -1.41 16.04
CA GLN A 45 7.66 -0.70 17.28
C GLN A 45 8.46 -1.08 18.55
N TRP A 46 9.00 -2.30 18.64
CA TRP A 46 9.73 -2.81 19.80
C TRP A 46 11.19 -3.19 19.51
N LYS A 47 11.71 -2.85 18.33
CA LYS A 47 13.07 -3.22 17.91
C LYS A 47 14.06 -2.12 18.25
N GLU A 48 15.18 -2.51 18.86
CA GLU A 48 16.30 -1.61 19.04
C GLU A 48 17.05 -1.42 17.71
N LYS A 49 17.77 -0.31 17.59
CA LYS A 49 18.44 0.09 16.33
C LYS A 49 19.49 -0.92 15.87
N ASP A 50 20.17 -1.59 16.80
CA ASP A 50 21.19 -2.60 16.52
C ASP A 50 20.61 -3.97 16.14
N GLU A 51 19.32 -4.21 16.41
CA GLU A 51 18.63 -5.47 16.09
C GLU A 51 17.83 -5.39 14.78
N ILE A 52 17.53 -4.19 14.30
CA ILE A 52 16.55 -3.99 13.21
C ILE A 52 17.00 -4.61 11.89
N ASP A 53 18.28 -4.51 11.52
CA ASP A 53 18.78 -5.02 10.24
C ASP A 53 18.68 -6.56 10.18
N GLU A 54 19.00 -7.25 11.28
CA GLU A 54 18.88 -8.71 11.37
C GLU A 54 17.41 -9.15 11.44
N TYR A 55 16.55 -8.37 12.09
CA TYR A 55 15.11 -8.62 12.10
C TYR A 55 14.52 -8.48 10.69
N MET A 56 14.76 -7.36 10.00
CA MET A 56 14.28 -7.14 8.63
C MET A 56 14.77 -8.23 7.67
N ALA A 57 16.02 -8.67 7.77
CA ALA A 57 16.54 -9.74 6.92
C ALA A 57 15.79 -11.08 7.09
N ARG A 58 15.16 -11.32 8.25
CA ARG A 58 14.39 -12.54 8.54
C ARG A 58 12.89 -12.40 8.26
N HIS A 59 12.39 -11.16 8.24
CA HIS A 59 10.97 -10.83 8.09
C HIS A 59 10.69 -10.00 6.83
N LEU A 60 11.60 -10.04 5.84
CA LEU A 60 11.52 -9.18 4.66
C LEU A 60 10.24 -9.42 3.86
N ASP A 61 9.83 -10.69 3.73
CA ASP A 61 8.62 -11.06 2.99
C ASP A 61 7.37 -10.46 3.65
N GLU A 62 7.25 -10.57 4.98
CA GLU A 62 6.13 -9.98 5.75
C GLU A 62 6.11 -8.45 5.63
N ILE A 63 7.29 -7.82 5.77
CA ILE A 63 7.42 -6.36 5.60
C ILE A 63 7.06 -5.92 4.17
N GLU A 64 7.44 -6.72 3.16
CA GLU A 64 7.10 -6.45 1.76
C GLU A 64 5.59 -6.54 1.52
N GLU A 65 4.90 -7.50 2.14
CA GLU A 65 3.44 -7.62 2.10
C GLU A 65 2.77 -6.35 2.63
N GLU A 66 3.16 -5.87 3.82
CA GLU A 66 2.57 -4.66 4.40
C GLU A 66 2.85 -3.40 3.57
N ILE A 67 4.07 -3.26 3.04
CA ILE A 67 4.41 -2.14 2.15
C ILE A 67 3.58 -2.21 0.86
N ALA A 68 3.40 -3.42 0.32
CA ALA A 68 2.60 -3.62 -0.88
C ALA A 68 1.14 -3.25 -0.64
N ASP A 69 0.55 -3.66 0.48
CA ASP A 69 -0.85 -3.37 0.80
C ASP A 69 -1.08 -1.87 1.00
N ILE A 70 -0.18 -1.17 1.72
CA ILE A 70 -0.20 0.30 1.82
C ILE A 70 -0.16 0.93 0.42
N ALA A 71 0.75 0.47 -0.45
CA ALA A 71 0.90 1.02 -1.80
C ALA A 71 -0.34 0.77 -2.67
N ILE A 72 -0.93 -0.43 -2.60
CA ILE A 72 -2.14 -0.80 -3.32
C ILE A 72 -3.29 0.13 -2.93
N TYR A 73 -3.58 0.26 -1.63
CA TYR A 73 -4.67 1.11 -1.17
C TYR A 73 -4.43 2.59 -1.49
N LEU A 74 -3.20 3.08 -1.34
CA LEU A 74 -2.85 4.47 -1.64
C LEU A 74 -3.02 4.78 -3.14
N PHE A 75 -2.53 3.90 -4.01
CA PHE A 75 -2.57 4.10 -5.45
C PHE A 75 -4.00 3.99 -5.97
N GLU A 76 -4.78 3.05 -5.46
CA GLU A 76 -6.19 2.96 -5.81
C GLU A 76 -6.98 4.16 -5.28
N LEU A 77 -6.74 4.64 -4.06
CA LEU A 77 -7.38 5.85 -3.55
C LEU A 77 -7.09 7.06 -4.45
N ALA A 78 -5.84 7.21 -4.90
CA ALA A 78 -5.46 8.27 -5.82
C ALA A 78 -6.18 8.13 -7.18
N ASP A 79 -6.28 6.92 -7.73
CA ASP A 79 -7.02 6.66 -8.97
C ASP A 79 -8.51 6.98 -8.83
N ASN A 80 -9.15 6.54 -7.74
CA ASN A 80 -10.55 6.82 -7.42
C ASN A 80 -10.81 8.34 -7.28
N LEU A 81 -9.86 9.08 -6.72
CA LEU A 81 -9.89 10.56 -6.63
C LEU A 81 -9.47 11.26 -7.93
N LYS A 82 -9.09 10.52 -8.98
CA LYS A 82 -8.59 11.03 -10.26
C LYS A 82 -7.33 11.90 -10.12
N LEU A 83 -6.47 11.55 -9.17
CA LEU A 83 -5.20 12.21 -8.92
C LEU A 83 -4.08 11.50 -9.71
N ASP A 84 -3.40 12.24 -10.59
CA ASP A 84 -2.21 11.71 -11.27
C ASP A 84 -1.00 11.79 -10.32
N LEU A 85 -0.68 10.68 -9.65
CA LEU A 85 0.47 10.61 -8.75
C LEU A 85 1.80 10.92 -9.43
N SER A 86 1.91 10.79 -10.76
CA SER A 86 3.12 11.22 -11.49
C SER A 86 3.30 12.74 -11.53
N GLN A 87 2.26 13.49 -11.17
CA GLN A 87 2.26 14.95 -11.02
C GLN A 87 1.99 15.38 -9.58
N ALA A 88 2.24 14.48 -8.62
CA ALA A 88 2.07 14.79 -7.20
C ALA A 88 2.91 16.03 -6.81
N LYS A 89 2.37 16.81 -5.87
CA LYS A 89 3.09 17.95 -5.32
C LYS A 89 4.19 17.41 -4.40
N LEU A 90 5.44 17.77 -4.69
CA LEU A 90 6.63 17.49 -3.88
C LEU A 90 6.98 18.71 -3.01
#